data_AF-A0A8H5G357-F1
#
_entry.id   AF-A0A8H5G357-F1
#
_cell.length_a   1.000
_cell.length_b   1.000
_cell.length_c   1.000
_cell.angle_alpha   90.00
_cell.angle_beta   90.00
_cell.angle_gamma   90.00
#
_symmetry.space_group_name_H-M   'P 1'
#
loop_
_entity.id
_entity.type
_entity.pdbx_description
1 polymer ?
#
loop_
_entity_poly.entity_id
_entity_poly.type
_entity_poly.pdbx_seq_one_letter_code
_entity_poly.pdbx_strand_id
1 'polypeptide(L)'
;MRPDVKTFFPPIDNFTVYIFGDPALLSSSPDVHVTLRIHDECNESDVFGSNICTCKPYLVYAIEDCIRTVQGVQVDMGKKKGVGVVVYFRKEGRALG
;
A
#
# COMPACT_ATOMS: atom_id res chain seq x y z
N MET A 1 -6.78 30.81 10.95
CA MET A 1 -6.75 30.55 9.49
C MET A 1 -5.96 31.67 8.81
N ARG A 2 -5.16 31.35 7.77
CA ARG A 2 -4.36 32.28 6.95
C ARG A 2 -5.18 32.71 5.72
N PRO A 3 -5.87 33.87 5.74
CA PRO A 3 -6.76 34.29 4.66
C PRO A 3 -6.03 34.72 3.37
N ASP A 4 -4.71 34.87 3.45
CA ASP A 4 -3.81 35.20 2.34
C ASP A 4 -3.47 33.99 1.45
N VAL A 5 -3.67 32.76 1.95
CA VAL A 5 -3.44 31.53 1.19
C VAL A 5 -4.73 31.19 0.41
N LYS A 6 -4.75 31.54 -0.89
CA LYS A 6 -5.90 31.28 -1.77
C LYS A 6 -6.10 29.80 -2.10
N THR A 7 -5.05 29.01 -1.99
CA THR A 7 -5.05 27.57 -2.26
C THR A 7 -4.11 26.89 -1.27
N PHE A 8 -4.67 26.07 -0.39
CA PHE A 8 -3.88 25.28 0.56
C PHE A 8 -3.48 23.97 -0.12
N PHE A 9 -2.18 23.82 -0.39
CA PHE A 9 -1.62 22.52 -0.72
C PHE A 9 -1.08 21.92 0.57
N PRO A 10 -1.69 20.87 1.11
CA PRO A 10 -1.16 20.26 2.30
C PRO A 10 0.24 19.67 2.05
N PRO A 11 1.06 19.54 3.10
CA PRO A 11 2.33 18.84 2.97
C PRO A 11 2.07 17.43 2.42
N ILE A 12 2.64 17.12 1.25
CA ILE A 12 2.74 15.74 0.80
C ILE A 12 3.92 15.15 1.56
N ASP A 13 3.61 14.37 2.58
CA ASP A 13 4.61 13.64 3.35
C ASP A 13 5.22 12.50 2.49
N ASN A 14 6.27 11.88 3.01
CA ASN A 14 6.98 10.80 2.31
C ASN A 14 6.15 9.51 2.18
N PHE A 15 6.63 8.58 1.36
CA PHE A 15 6.07 7.23 1.26
C PHE A 15 7.13 6.19 1.62
N THR A 16 6.67 5.05 2.14
CA THR A 16 7.50 3.88 2.39
C THR A 16 7.03 2.76 1.46
N VAL A 17 7.97 2.11 0.78
CA VAL A 17 7.68 0.94 -0.06
C VAL A 17 8.11 -0.32 0.66
N TYR A 18 7.15 -1.20 0.93
CA TYR A 18 7.38 -2.55 1.42
C TYR A 18 7.38 -3.51 0.25
N ILE A 19 8.49 -4.20 0.03
CA ILE A 19 8.63 -5.21 -1.02
C ILE A 19 8.73 -6.57 -0.35
N PHE A 20 7.88 -7.49 -0.81
CA PHE A 20 7.84 -8.88 -0.39
C PHE A 20 8.40 -9.74 -1.52
N GLY A 21 9.40 -10.58 -1.22
CA GLY A 21 10.09 -11.39 -2.23
C GLY A 21 11.36 -10.71 -2.75
N ASP A 22 11.79 -11.10 -3.95
CA ASP A 22 13.02 -10.58 -4.56
C ASP A 22 12.75 -9.31 -5.38
N PRO A 23 13.25 -8.13 -4.97
CA PRO A 23 13.04 -6.88 -5.69
C PRO A 23 13.69 -6.85 -7.08
N ALA A 24 14.71 -7.67 -7.34
CA ALA A 24 15.36 -7.71 -8.66
C ALA A 24 14.37 -8.11 -9.76
N LEU A 25 13.40 -8.98 -9.41
CA LEU A 25 12.37 -9.49 -10.31
C LEU A 25 11.43 -8.40 -10.86
N LEU A 26 11.30 -7.27 -10.16
CA LEU A 26 10.50 -6.13 -10.63
C LEU A 26 11.09 -5.49 -11.89
N SER A 27 12.40 -5.62 -12.11
CA SER A 27 13.10 -5.01 -13.24
C SER A 27 13.48 -6.01 -14.33
N SER A 28 13.62 -7.29 -13.99
CA SER A 28 14.29 -8.27 -14.84
C SER A 28 13.38 -8.97 -15.83
N SER A 29 12.07 -9.08 -15.55
CA SER A 29 11.17 -9.92 -16.36
C SER A 29 9.75 -9.37 -16.41
N PRO A 30 9.18 -9.11 -17.60
CA PRO A 30 7.79 -8.68 -17.74
C PRO A 30 6.77 -9.78 -17.38
N ASP A 31 7.22 -11.03 -17.29
CA ASP A 31 6.39 -12.20 -16.98
C ASP A 31 6.25 -12.48 -15.47
N VAL A 32 6.93 -11.71 -14.62
CA VAL A 32 6.81 -11.82 -13.16
C VAL A 32 5.46 -11.27 -12.73
N HIS A 33 4.71 -12.07 -11.99
CA HIS A 33 3.47 -11.60 -11.41
C HIS A 33 3.78 -10.61 -10.26
N VAL A 34 3.10 -9.46 -10.26
CA VAL A 34 3.26 -8.45 -9.23
C VAL A 34 1.91 -8.13 -8.61
N THR A 35 1.82 -8.30 -7.30
CA THR A 35 0.69 -7.83 -6.51
C THR A 35 1.08 -6.50 -5.88
N LEU A 36 0.26 -5.46 -6.13
CA LEU A 36 0.56 -4.09 -5.72
C LEU A 36 -0.61 -3.50 -4.95
N ARG A 37 -0.31 -2.87 -3.82
CA ARG A 37 -1.24 -2.02 -3.08
C ARG A 37 -0.65 -0.64 -2.87
N ILE A 38 -1.42 0.37 -3.27
CA ILE A 38 -1.22 1.75 -2.84
C ILE A 38 -2.15 2.00 -1.66
N HIS A 39 -1.60 2.46 -0.54
CA HIS A 39 -2.32 2.70 0.69
C HIS A 39 -2.00 4.10 1.21
N ASP A 40 -3.05 4.89 1.42
CA ASP A 40 -2.95 6.15 2.14
C ASP A 40 -3.05 5.85 3.64
N GLU A 41 -2.07 6.33 4.41
CA GLU A 41 -2.03 6.23 5.87
C GLU A 41 -3.36 6.64 6.49
N CYS A 42 -3.82 5.80 7.42
CA CYS A 42 -4.96 6.09 8.26
C CYS A 42 -4.66 5.61 9.67
N ASN A 43 -4.00 6.43 10.48
CA ASN A 43 -3.51 6.06 11.81
C ASN A 43 -4.62 5.53 12.72
N GLU A 44 -5.81 6.15 12.69
CA GLU A 44 -6.98 5.66 13.45
C GLU A 44 -7.27 4.19 13.16
N SER A 45 -7.13 3.74 11.90
CA SER A 45 -7.41 2.37 11.50
C SER A 45 -6.17 1.48 11.59
N ASP A 46 -5.06 1.91 11.01
CA ASP A 46 -3.85 1.13 10.79
C ASP A 46 -3.11 0.88 12.10
N VAL A 47 -3.06 1.87 12.99
CA VAL A 47 -2.34 1.81 14.27
C VAL A 47 -3.30 1.56 15.43
N PHE A 48 -4.38 2.35 15.52
CA PHE A 48 -5.31 2.28 16.65
C PHE A 48 -6.43 1.26 16.46
N GLY A 49 -6.52 0.64 15.27
CA GLY A 49 -7.42 -0.47 15.03
C GLY A 49 -8.89 -0.07 14.94
N SER A 50 -9.21 1.21 14.79
CA SER A 50 -10.58 1.72 14.66
C SER A 50 -11.34 1.03 13.53
N ASN A 51 -12.62 0.77 13.78
CA ASN A 51 -13.57 0.19 12.83
C ASN A 51 -14.43 1.25 12.12
N ILE A 52 -14.16 2.54 12.34
CA ILE A 52 -14.91 3.63 11.69
C ILE A 52 -14.67 3.67 10.17
N CYS A 53 -13.55 3.14 9.71
CA CYS A 53 -13.22 3.00 8.31
C CYS A 53 -12.69 1.59 8.01
N THR A 54 -12.59 1.29 6.72
CA THR A 54 -12.17 -0.03 6.20
C THR A 54 -10.71 -0.04 5.75
N CYS A 55 -9.91 0.97 6.11
CA CYS A 55 -8.50 1.07 5.70
C CYS A 55 -7.68 -0.14 6.16
N LYS A 56 -7.76 -0.49 7.46
CA LYS A 56 -7.04 -1.66 8.01
C LYS A 56 -7.39 -2.99 7.33
N PRO A 57 -8.67 -3.43 7.22
CA PRO A 57 -8.96 -4.72 6.61
C PRO A 57 -8.49 -4.80 5.15
N TYR A 58 -8.51 -3.69 4.39
CA TYR A 58 -7.95 -3.68 3.04
C TYR A 58 -6.42 -3.73 3.03
N LEU A 59 -5.75 -3.02 3.96
CA LEU A 59 -4.29 -3.09 4.09
C LEU A 59 -3.82 -4.49 4.46
N VAL A 60 -4.48 -5.13 5.43
CA VAL A 60 -4.16 -6.49 5.88
C VAL A 60 -4.38 -7.49 4.75
N TYR A 61 -5.51 -7.41 4.04
CA TYR A 61 -5.78 -8.27 2.90
C TYR A 61 -4.71 -8.11 1.81
N ALA A 62 -4.30 -6.87 1.50
CA ALA A 62 -3.26 -6.60 0.52
C ALA A 62 -1.90 -7.19 0.93
N ILE A 63 -1.52 -7.07 2.20
CA ILE A 63 -0.28 -7.68 2.72
C ILE A 63 -0.36 -9.20 2.63
N GLU A 64 -1.49 -9.81 2.99
CA GLU A 64 -1.71 -11.25 2.87
C GLU A 64 -1.58 -11.70 1.42
N ASP A 65 -2.16 -10.96 0.48
CA ASP A 65 -2.11 -11.29 -0.94
C ASP A 65 -0.71 -11.10 -1.54
N CYS A 66 0.03 -10.09 -1.10
CA CYS A 66 1.46 -9.93 -1.39
C CYS A 66 2.26 -11.17 -0.95
N ILE A 67 2.00 -11.69 0.24
CA ILE A 67 2.66 -12.90 0.76
C ILE A 67 2.27 -14.13 -0.07
N ARG A 68 0.97 -14.30 -0.39
CA ARG A 68 0.49 -15.41 -1.24
C ARG A 68 1.11 -15.39 -2.64
N THR A 69 1.33 -14.20 -3.18
CA THR A 69 2.00 -13.97 -4.48
C THR A 69 3.44 -14.49 -4.46
N VAL A 70 4.20 -14.11 -3.44
CA VAL A 70 5.60 -14.55 -3.26
C VAL A 70 5.67 -16.06 -3.06
N GLN A 71 4.70 -16.63 -2.33
CA GLN A 71 4.59 -18.06 -2.11
C GLN A 71 4.07 -18.84 -3.34
N GLY A 72 3.50 -18.17 -4.34
CA GLY A 72 2.90 -18.79 -5.51
C GLY A 72 1.62 -19.58 -5.21
N VAL A 73 0.88 -19.20 -4.17
CA VAL A 73 -0.36 -19.86 -3.71
C VAL A 73 -1.62 -19.02 -3.93
N GLN A 74 -1.50 -17.91 -4.67
CA GLN A 74 -2.63 -17.05 -5.01
C GLN A 74 -3.73 -17.84 -5.71
N VAL A 75 -4.97 -17.55 -5.31
CA VAL A 75 -6.15 -18.37 -5.63
C VAL A 75 -6.66 -18.08 -7.06
N ASP A 76 -6.33 -16.91 -7.60
CA ASP A 76 -7.02 -16.33 -8.76
C ASP A 76 -6.15 -16.33 -10.03
N MET A 77 -4.83 -16.47 -9.88
CA MET A 77 -3.86 -16.40 -10.96
C MET A 77 -2.90 -17.58 -10.81
N GLY A 78 -3.06 -18.57 -11.71
CA GLY A 78 -2.44 -19.89 -11.62
C GLY A 78 -1.00 -19.87 -11.09
N LYS A 79 -0.76 -20.59 -9.99
CA LYS A 79 0.48 -20.76 -9.21
C LYS A 79 1.79 -20.27 -9.85
N LYS A 80 1.96 -18.96 -9.99
CA LYS A 80 3.22 -18.33 -10.41
C LYS A 80 3.77 -17.56 -9.22
N LYS A 81 5.04 -17.81 -8.89
CA LYS A 81 5.74 -17.00 -7.90
C LYS A 81 5.94 -15.60 -8.45
N GLY A 82 5.76 -14.61 -7.59
CA GLY A 82 5.83 -13.20 -7.96
C GLY A 82 6.45 -12.34 -6.87
N VAL A 83 6.27 -11.03 -7.01
CA VAL A 83 6.68 -10.03 -6.02
C VAL A 83 5.45 -9.33 -5.46
N GLY A 84 5.39 -9.16 -4.15
CA GLY A 84 4.37 -8.34 -3.51
C GLY A 84 4.92 -6.94 -3.21
N VAL A 85 4.12 -5.90 -3.40
CA VAL A 85 4.52 -4.52 -3.13
C VAL A 85 3.38 -3.77 -2.43
N VAL A 86 3.70 -3.11 -1.31
CA VAL A 86 2.80 -2.17 -0.65
C VAL A 86 3.49 -0.81 -0.59
N VAL A 87 2.90 0.20 -1.22
CA VAL A 87 3.32 1.60 -1.12
C VAL A 87 2.44 2.27 -0.08
N TYR A 88 3.04 2.64 1.04
CA TYR A 88 2.38 3.32 2.16
C TYR A 88 2.69 4.81 2.08
N PHE A 89 1.72 5.59 1.61
CA PHE A 89 1.80 7.04 1.58
C PHE A 89 1.46 7.59 2.96
N ARG A 90 2.34 8.40 3.54
CA ARG A 90 2.06 9.06 4.82
C ARG A 90 1.16 10.27 4.60
N LYS A 91 -0.09 9.97 4.25
CA LYS A 91 -1.10 10.91 3.79
C LYS A 91 -2.36 10.76 4.64
N GLU A 92 -2.25 11.10 5.91
CA GLU A 92 -3.38 11.07 6.84
C GLU A 92 -4.54 11.93 6.33
N GLY A 93 -5.78 11.45 6.51
CA GLY A 93 -6.98 12.24 6.19
C GLY A 93 -7.03 12.80 4.76
N ARG A 94 -6.43 12.12 3.78
CA ARG A 94 -6.29 12.57 2.37
C ARG A 94 -5.40 13.81 2.20
N ALA A 95 -4.35 13.91 3.01
CA ALA A 95 -3.49 15.07 3.17
C ALA A 95 -4.20 16.25 3.85
N LEU A 96 -5.33 16.08 4.52
CA LEU A 96 -5.93 17.19 5.27
C LEU A 96 -5.55 17.18 6.76
N GLY A 97 -4.79 16.16 7.18
CA GLY A 97 -4.20 16.01 8.51
C GLY A 97 -2.80 16.56 8.59
#